data_AF-V7CJE6-F1
#
_entry.id   AF-V7CJE6-F1
#
_cell.length_a   1.000
_cell.length_b   1.000
_cell.length_c   1.000
_cell.angle_alpha   90.00
_cell.angle_beta   90.00
_cell.angle_gamma   90.00
#
_symmetry.space_group_name_H-M   'P 1'
#
loop_
_entity.id
_entity.type
_entity.pdbx_description
1 polymer ?
#
loop_
_entity_poly.entity_id
_entity_poly.type
_entity_poly.pdbx_seq_one_letter_code
_entity_poly.pdbx_strand_id
1 'polypeptide(L)'
;MEKGESSATTSEPDSDDNHRIPTNHHLNPPFGLTPHEFGSLVPSITEHHIYLVGPGQCSSLLAQRVQAPPEVVWSVVRRFDKPQTYKHFIKSCAVKEPFHMAVGVTRDVNVISGLPPLL
;
A
#
# COMPACT_ATOMS: atom_id res chain seq x y z
N MET A 1 -35.26 31.15 28.05
CA MET A 1 -35.54 30.07 27.09
C MET A 1 -34.73 30.38 25.84
N GLU A 2 -33.46 29.98 25.84
CA GLU A 2 -32.59 30.12 24.67
C GLU A 2 -32.50 28.74 24.01
N LYS A 3 -32.86 28.68 22.73
CA LYS A 3 -33.13 27.46 21.98
C LYS A 3 -31.84 27.04 21.29
N GLY A 4 -31.32 25.88 21.66
CA GLY A 4 -30.11 25.32 21.06
C GLY A 4 -30.30 25.00 19.57
N GLU A 5 -29.36 25.46 18.75
CA GLU A 5 -29.23 25.05 17.36
C GLU A 5 -28.39 23.77 17.29
N SER A 6 -29.07 22.65 17.04
CA SER A 6 -28.44 21.39 16.66
C SER A 6 -28.04 21.47 15.20
N SER A 7 -26.76 21.73 14.92
CA SER A 7 -26.22 21.63 13.56
C SER A 7 -26.07 20.16 13.19
N ALA A 8 -27.02 19.67 12.39
CA ALA A 8 -26.94 18.35 11.77
C ALA A 8 -25.87 18.39 10.68
N THR A 9 -24.76 17.67 10.89
CA THR A 9 -23.77 17.42 9.84
C THR A 9 -24.38 16.45 8.83
N THR A 10 -24.93 16.99 7.76
CA THR A 10 -25.29 16.24 6.56
C THR A 10 -24.02 15.63 5.97
N SER A 11 -23.91 14.32 6.04
CA SER A 11 -22.95 13.53 5.26
C SER A 11 -23.33 13.64 3.79
N GLU A 12 -22.60 14.46 3.04
CA GLU A 12 -22.71 14.54 1.59
C GLU A 12 -22.27 13.20 0.95
N PRO A 13 -23.01 12.67 -0.03
CA PRO A 13 -22.62 11.46 -0.75
C PRO A 13 -21.42 11.74 -1.67
N ASP A 14 -20.34 10.99 -1.47
CA ASP A 14 -19.10 11.00 -2.25
C ASP A 14 -19.40 10.80 -3.75
N SER A 15 -19.22 11.86 -4.53
CA SER A 15 -19.58 11.97 -5.96
C SER A 15 -18.35 11.90 -6.88
N ASP A 16 -17.23 11.35 -6.39
CA ASP A 16 -15.90 11.51 -7.01
C ASP A 16 -15.44 10.37 -7.95
N ASP A 17 -16.28 9.37 -8.24
CA ASP A 17 -15.85 8.24 -9.08
C ASP A 17 -15.65 8.61 -10.56
N ASN A 18 -16.16 9.78 -11.00
CA ASN A 18 -16.12 10.21 -12.40
C ASN A 18 -14.77 10.81 -12.84
N HIS A 19 -13.82 11.03 -11.93
CA HIS A 19 -12.51 11.66 -12.24
C HIS A 19 -11.31 10.73 -12.01
N ARG A 20 -11.53 9.44 -11.75
CA ARG A 20 -10.44 8.49 -11.49
C ARG A 20 -10.03 7.78 -12.76
N ILE A 21 -8.73 7.75 -13.03
CA ILE A 21 -8.16 7.13 -14.23
C ILE A 21 -7.29 5.93 -13.82
N PRO A 22 -7.37 4.78 -14.52
CA PRO A 22 -6.49 3.65 -14.26
C PRO A 22 -5.02 4.00 -14.55
N THR A 23 -4.10 3.49 -13.72
CA THR A 23 -2.66 3.63 -13.94
C THR A 23 -2.17 2.83 -15.14
N ASN A 24 -1.19 3.38 -15.85
CA ASN A 24 -0.56 2.76 -17.02
C ASN A 24 0.74 1.99 -16.69
N HIS A 25 0.81 1.35 -15.52
CA HIS A 25 2.01 0.65 -15.04
C HIS A 25 2.43 -0.52 -15.95
N HIS A 26 1.48 -1.17 -16.61
CA HIS A 26 1.72 -2.27 -17.55
C HIS A 26 2.28 -1.81 -18.91
N LEU A 27 2.30 -0.51 -19.19
CA LEU A 27 2.84 0.07 -20.43
C LEU A 27 4.28 0.58 -20.29
N ASN A 28 4.76 0.76 -19.05
CA ASN A 28 6.04 1.40 -18.77
C ASN A 28 6.93 0.48 -17.92
N PRO A 29 8.06 -0.02 -18.45
CA PRO A 29 8.95 -0.88 -17.69
C PRO A 29 9.59 -0.10 -16.52
N PRO A 30 9.48 -0.58 -15.27
CA PRO A 30 10.15 0.04 -14.14
C PRO A 30 11.66 -0.20 -14.20
N PHE A 31 12.43 0.64 -13.51
CA PHE A 31 13.88 0.47 -13.39
C PHE A 31 14.25 -0.92 -12.84
N GLY A 32 15.34 -1.49 -13.36
CA GLY A 32 15.88 -2.77 -12.90
C GLY A 32 15.39 -4.01 -13.66
N LEU A 33 14.39 -3.88 -14.53
CA LEU A 33 13.91 -4.94 -15.41
C LEU A 33 14.44 -4.79 -16.84
N THR A 34 14.69 -5.93 -17.48
CA THR A 34 14.87 -5.98 -18.94
C THR A 34 13.50 -5.95 -19.64
N PRO A 35 13.43 -5.54 -20.92
CA PRO A 35 12.18 -5.57 -21.68
C PRO A 35 11.52 -6.95 -21.74
N HIS A 36 12.31 -8.02 -21.81
CA HIS A 36 11.83 -9.39 -21.84
C HIS A 36 11.16 -9.79 -20.51
N GLU A 37 11.81 -9.52 -19.38
CA GLU A 37 11.22 -9.80 -18.06
C GLU A 37 9.97 -8.97 -17.83
N PHE A 38 9.99 -7.68 -18.19
CA PHE A 38 8.80 -6.84 -18.09
C PHE A 38 7.64 -7.42 -18.91
N GLY A 39 7.89 -7.83 -20.16
CA GLY A 39 6.89 -8.47 -21.01
C GLY A 39 6.27 -9.72 -20.37
N SER A 40 7.08 -10.54 -19.68
CA SER A 40 6.58 -11.71 -18.94
C SER A 40 5.73 -11.37 -17.71
N LEU A 41 5.90 -10.17 -17.14
CA LEU A 41 5.19 -9.71 -15.94
C LEU A 41 3.94 -8.88 -16.26
N VAL A 42 3.74 -8.45 -17.50
CA VAL A 42 2.58 -7.63 -17.92
C VAL A 42 1.24 -8.20 -17.43
N PRO A 43 0.94 -9.52 -17.53
CA PRO A 43 -0.32 -10.06 -17.03
C PRO A 43 -0.51 -9.82 -15.52
N SER A 44 0.52 -10.07 -14.71
CA SER A 44 0.48 -9.85 -13.26
C SER A 44 0.41 -8.37 -12.88
N ILE A 45 1.05 -7.49 -13.67
CA ILE A 45 0.96 -6.04 -13.47
C ILE A 45 -0.47 -5.56 -13.74
N THR A 46 -1.10 -6.07 -14.81
CA THR A 46 -2.49 -5.75 -15.14
C THR A 46 -3.45 -6.22 -14.05
N GLU A 47 -3.21 -7.40 -13.47
CA GLU A 47 -4.09 -7.99 -12.45
C GLU A 47 -3.94 -7.37 -11.06
N HIS A 48 -2.71 -7.04 -10.64
CA HIS A 48 -2.43 -6.67 -9.24
C HIS A 48 -1.89 -5.25 -9.04
N HIS A 49 -1.49 -4.58 -10.11
CA HIS A 49 -0.82 -3.28 -10.05
C HIS A 49 -1.47 -2.25 -10.99
N ILE A 50 -2.77 -2.35 -11.24
CA ILE A 50 -3.57 -1.26 -11.82
C ILE A 50 -4.44 -0.65 -10.72
N TYR A 51 -4.30 0.67 -10.53
CA TYR A 51 -5.04 1.43 -9.52
C TYR A 51 -5.83 2.57 -10.18
N LEU A 52 -7.00 2.90 -9.63
CA LEU A 52 -7.77 4.09 -10.03
C LEU A 52 -7.26 5.30 -9.24
N VAL A 53 -6.68 6.27 -9.94
CA VAL A 53 -6.03 7.45 -9.34
C VAL A 53 -6.84 8.69 -9.67
N GLY A 54 -7.26 9.43 -8.65
CA GLY A 54 -7.97 10.72 -8.79
C GLY A 54 -7.08 11.95 -8.53
N PRO A 55 -7.66 13.16 -8.52
CA PRO A 55 -6.93 14.39 -8.22
C PRO A 55 -6.19 14.32 -6.87
N GLY A 56 -4.94 14.80 -6.83
CA GLY A 56 -4.11 14.78 -5.62
C GLY A 56 -3.51 13.41 -5.26
N GLN A 57 -3.82 12.35 -6.02
CA GLN A 57 -3.24 11.02 -5.84
C GLN A 57 -2.12 10.76 -6.86
N CYS A 58 -1.17 9.89 -6.48
CA CYS A 58 -0.14 9.40 -7.39
C CYS A 58 0.10 7.90 -7.18
N SER A 59 0.69 7.24 -8.16
CA SER A 59 1.03 5.82 -8.10
C SER A 59 2.33 5.56 -8.84
N SER A 60 3.11 4.61 -8.36
CA SER A 60 4.38 4.20 -8.97
C SER A 60 4.54 2.68 -8.88
N LEU A 61 5.22 2.09 -9.87
CA LEU A 61 5.61 0.69 -9.89
C LEU A 61 7.13 0.60 -9.72
N LEU A 62 7.59 -0.23 -8.78
CA LEU A 62 9.00 -0.51 -8.56
C LEU A 62 9.30 -1.99 -8.79
N ALA A 63 10.50 -2.28 -9.26
CA ALA A 63 10.98 -3.65 -9.42
C ALA A 63 12.38 -3.79 -8.80
N GLN A 64 12.63 -4.96 -8.21
CA GLN A 64 13.92 -5.31 -7.63
C GLN A 64 14.24 -6.76 -7.98
N ARG A 65 15.34 -6.99 -8.71
CA ARG A 65 15.84 -8.34 -8.94
C ARG A 65 16.53 -8.84 -7.67
N VAL A 66 16.18 -10.05 -7.26
CA VAL A 66 16.77 -10.73 -6.10
C VAL A 66 17.33 -12.07 -6.55
N GLN A 67 18.58 -12.35 -6.24
CA GLN A 67 19.25 -13.62 -6.56
C GLN A 67 18.93 -14.66 -5.48
N ALA A 68 17.67 -15.06 -5.38
CA ALA A 68 17.20 -16.09 -4.44
C ALA A 68 15.96 -16.82 -5.00
N PRO A 69 15.66 -18.05 -4.55
CA PRO A 69 14.43 -18.74 -4.92
C PRO A 69 13.17 -17.93 -4.52
N PRO A 70 12.10 -17.93 -5.33
CA PRO A 70 10.87 -17.20 -5.03
C PRO A 70 10.26 -17.53 -3.67
N GLU A 71 10.31 -18.80 -3.26
CA GLU A 71 9.79 -19.24 -1.95
C GLU A 71 10.53 -18.60 -0.77
N VAL A 72 11.84 -18.38 -0.91
CA VAL A 72 12.65 -17.70 0.12
C VAL A 72 12.24 -16.23 0.20
N VAL A 73 12.12 -15.56 -0.94
CA VAL A 73 11.66 -14.16 -0.99
C VAL A 73 10.24 -14.04 -0.41
N TRP A 74 9.33 -14.94 -0.81
CA TRP A 74 7.95 -14.94 -0.36
C TRP A 74 7.85 -15.20 1.14
N SER A 75 8.66 -16.10 1.71
CA SER A 75 8.72 -16.32 3.16
C SER A 75 9.06 -15.06 3.97
N VAL A 76 9.80 -14.11 3.37
CA VAL A 76 10.10 -12.82 3.98
C VAL A 76 8.97 -11.83 3.74
N VAL A 77 8.52 -11.65 2.50
CA VAL A 77 7.52 -10.64 2.12
C VAL A 77 6.16 -10.89 2.76
N ARG A 78 5.75 -12.17 2.90
CA ARG A 78 4.45 -12.55 3.47
C ARG A 78 4.33 -12.33 4.99
N ARG A 79 5.42 -12.02 5.69
CA ARG A 79 5.40 -11.74 7.14
C ARG A 79 4.82 -10.38 7.44
N PHE A 80 3.49 -10.31 7.46
CA PHE A 80 2.72 -9.11 7.76
C PHE A 80 3.09 -8.49 9.12
N ASP A 81 3.38 -9.32 10.12
CA ASP A 81 3.74 -8.96 11.49
C ASP A 81 5.19 -8.42 11.64
N LYS A 82 6.08 -8.71 10.68
CA LYS A 82 7.52 -8.37 10.77
C LYS A 82 8.06 -7.59 9.56
N PRO A 83 7.47 -6.43 9.21
CA PRO A 83 7.93 -5.60 8.10
C PRO A 83 9.38 -5.10 8.24
N GLN A 84 9.87 -4.93 9.47
CA GLN A 84 11.25 -4.51 9.79
C GLN A 84 12.33 -5.47 9.24
N THR A 85 11.94 -6.67 8.82
CA THR A 85 12.89 -7.64 8.23
C THR A 85 13.41 -7.19 6.87
N TYR A 86 12.65 -6.35 6.14
CA TYR A 86 13.02 -5.92 4.79
C TYR A 86 12.75 -4.44 4.50
N LYS A 87 12.03 -3.73 5.39
CA LYS A 87 11.80 -2.29 5.27
C LYS A 87 12.68 -1.53 6.25
N HIS A 88 13.25 -0.43 5.78
CA HIS A 88 13.99 0.53 6.60
C HIS A 88 13.03 1.47 7.36
N PHE A 89 13.58 2.21 8.32
CA PHE A 89 12.88 3.24 9.10
C PHE A 89 11.68 2.74 9.93
N ILE A 90 11.73 1.49 10.40
CA ILE A 90 10.76 0.94 11.35
C ILE A 90 11.41 0.81 12.71
N LYS A 91 10.88 1.53 13.71
CA LYS A 91 11.29 1.44 15.12
C LYS A 91 10.68 0.20 15.78
N SER A 92 9.40 -0.05 15.55
CA SER A 92 8.69 -1.24 16.03
C SER A 92 7.46 -1.55 15.19
N CYS A 93 6.99 -2.80 15.28
CA CYS A 93 5.73 -3.26 14.69
C CYS A 93 5.02 -4.13 15.72
N ALA A 94 3.74 -3.84 15.98
CA ALA A 94 2.89 -4.59 16.90
C ALA A 94 1.64 -5.10 16.17
N VAL A 95 1.11 -6.24 16.62
CA VAL A 95 -0.12 -6.85 16.13
C VAL A 95 -1.00 -7.20 17.32
N LYS A 96 -2.32 -7.25 17.13
CA LYS A 96 -3.26 -7.63 18.19
C LYS A 96 -3.14 -9.12 18.52
N GLU A 97 -3.08 -9.44 19.82
CA GLU A 97 -3.08 -10.82 20.30
C GLU A 97 -4.50 -11.34 20.61
N PRO A 98 -4.80 -12.63 20.37
CA PRO A 98 -3.95 -13.62 19.70
C PRO A 98 -3.83 -13.35 18.19
N PHE A 99 -2.61 -13.42 17.65
CA PHE A 99 -2.34 -13.12 16.25
C PHE A 99 -2.50 -14.37 15.36
N HIS A 100 -3.28 -14.21 14.29
CA HIS A 100 -3.37 -15.15 13.19
C HIS A 100 -3.28 -14.37 11.87
N MET A 101 -2.52 -14.89 10.90
CA MET A 101 -2.36 -14.22 9.62
C MET A 101 -3.60 -14.45 8.75
N ALA A 102 -4.43 -13.42 8.61
CA ALA A 102 -5.63 -13.43 7.78
C ALA A 102 -5.87 -12.05 7.14
N VAL A 103 -6.67 -12.02 6.07
CA VAL A 103 -7.11 -10.77 5.45
C VAL A 103 -7.97 -9.98 6.44
N GLY A 104 -7.75 -8.67 6.52
CA GLY A 104 -8.46 -7.77 7.44
C GLY A 104 -7.77 -7.55 8.79
N VAL A 105 -6.69 -8.26 9.09
CA VAL A 105 -5.89 -8.02 10.29
C VAL A 105 -5.04 -6.74 10.12
N THR A 106 -4.91 -5.98 11.20
CA THR A 106 -4.14 -4.72 11.25
C THR A 106 -2.81 -4.89 11.99
N ARG A 107 -1.91 -3.92 11.79
CA ARG A 107 -0.64 -3.80 12.50
C ARG A 107 -0.35 -2.33 12.81
N ASP A 108 0.27 -2.08 13.96
CA ASP A 108 0.70 -0.76 14.39
C ASP A 108 2.21 -0.64 14.15
N VAL A 109 2.60 0.24 13.23
CA VAL A 109 4.01 0.45 12.86
C VAL A 109 4.48 1.79 13.40
N ASN A 110 5.48 1.77 14.28
CA ASN A 110 6.17 2.97 14.72
C ASN A 110 7.36 3.24 13.79
N VAL A 111 7.36 4.39 13.12
CA VAL A 111 8.37 4.75 12.11
C VAL A 111 9.46 5.64 12.69
N ILE A 112 10.65 5.59 12.07
CA ILE A 112 11.76 6.50 12.35
C ILE A 112 11.70 7.62 11.31
N SER A 113 11.01 8.73 11.64
CA SER A 113 10.80 9.85 10.71
C SER A 113 11.64 11.10 11.03
N GLY A 114 12.33 11.13 12.18
CA GLY A 114 12.96 12.35 12.70
C GLY A 114 11.96 13.37 13.26
N LEU A 115 10.66 13.04 13.26
CA LEU A 115 9.59 13.81 13.88
C LEU A 115 9.19 13.16 15.22
N PRO A 116 8.67 13.93 16.19
CA PRO A 116 8.13 13.34 17.42
C PRO A 116 7.00 12.35 17.07
N PRO A 117 6.77 11.33 17.93
CA PRO A 117 5.63 10.44 17.77
C PRO A 117 4.34 11.25 17.69
N LEU A 118 3.43 10.86 16.80
CA LEU A 118 2.07 11.38 16.81
C LEU A 118 1.46 11.01 18.16
N LEU A 119 1.16 12.02 18.98
CA LEU A 119 0.47 11.89 20.27
C LEU A 119 -1.04 11.73 20.04
#